data_AF-A0A1W1Y3P9-F1
#
_entry.id   AF-A0A1W1Y3P9-F1
#
_cell.length_a   1.000
_cell.length_b   1.000
_cell.length_c   1.000
_cell.angle_alpha   90.00
_cell.angle_beta   90.00
_cell.angle_gamma   90.00
#
_symmetry.space_group_name_H-M   'P 1'
#
loop_
_entity.id
_entity.type
_entity.pdbx_description
1 polymer ?
#
loop_
_entity_poly.entity_id
_entity_poly.type
_entity_poly.pdbx_seq_one_letter_code
_entity_poly.pdbx_strand_id
1 'polypeptide(L)'
;MKLLRLLINKVQDVLNKPSVPMLIIGGTNDTQVHISDLELVTRSGTNPNYSWVNPKAGHLGREARGWTDPVIFEKVIIHWEVDLFKNYLVPKK
;
A
#
# COMPACT_ATOMS: atom_id res chain seq x y z
N MET A 1 -4.10 -7.44 -29.66
CA MET A 1 -2.93 -7.61 -28.76
C MET A 1 -2.06 -6.35 -28.53
N LYS A 2 -1.85 -5.46 -29.51
CA LYS A 2 -0.99 -4.25 -29.33
C LYS A 2 -1.45 -3.30 -28.21
N LEU A 3 -2.76 -3.07 -28.06
CA LEU A 3 -3.33 -2.11 -27.09
C LEU A 3 -3.10 -2.54 -25.63
N LEU A 4 -3.32 -3.82 -25.32
CA LEU A 4 -3.10 -4.38 -23.98
C LEU A 4 -1.63 -4.28 -23.55
N ARG A 5 -0.71 -4.56 -24.49
CA ARG A 5 0.72 -4.45 -24.23
C ARG A 5 1.16 -3.00 -24.00
N LEU A 6 0.57 -2.04 -24.71
CA LEU A 6 0.83 -0.62 -24.51
C LEU A 6 0.39 -0.12 -23.13
N LEU A 7 -0.78 -0.60 -22.66
CA LEU A 7 -1.30 -0.28 -21.33
C LEU A 7 -0.43 -0.87 -20.22
N ILE A 8 -0.02 -2.13 -20.34
CA ILE A 8 0.89 -2.78 -19.38
C ILE A 8 2.21 -2.01 -19.28
N ASN A 9 2.80 -1.66 -20.43
CA ASN A 9 4.04 -0.89 -20.45
C ASN A 9 3.86 0.48 -19.76
N LYS A 10 2.76 1.18 -20.06
CA LYS A 10 2.47 2.47 -19.43
C LYS A 10 2.28 2.37 -17.91
N VAL A 11 1.67 1.29 -17.42
CA VAL A 11 1.54 1.03 -15.98
C VAL A 11 2.91 0.80 -15.35
N GLN A 12 3.76 -0.03 -15.97
CA GLN A 12 5.13 -0.27 -15.49
C GLN A 12 5.96 1.03 -15.49
N ASP A 13 5.82 1.86 -16.53
CA ASP A 13 6.51 3.15 -16.61
C ASP A 13 6.10 4.11 -15.49
N VAL A 14 4.85 4.04 -15.01
CA VAL A 14 4.36 4.86 -13.90
C VAL A 14 4.82 4.28 -12.56
N LEU A 15 4.69 2.97 -12.37
CA LEU A 15 5.07 2.28 -11.14
C LEU A 15 6.56 2.42 -10.80
N ASN A 16 7.41 2.58 -11.81
CA ASN A 16 8.85 2.74 -11.63
C ASN A 16 9.32 4.19 -11.45
N LYS A 17 8.42 5.18 -11.44
CA LYS A 17 8.80 6.57 -11.15
C LYS A 17 9.08 6.76 -9.67
N PRO A 18 9.95 7.71 -9.30
CA PRO A 18 10.11 8.10 -7.90
C PRO A 18 8.77 8.53 -7.29
N SER A 19 8.44 7.96 -6.14
CA SER A 19 7.27 8.32 -5.31
C SER A 19 7.73 8.74 -3.93
N VAL A 20 6.89 9.42 -3.16
CA VAL A 20 7.12 9.52 -1.70
C VAL A 20 7.01 8.13 -1.06
N PRO A 21 7.55 7.90 0.15
CA PRO A 21 7.25 6.67 0.89
C PRO A 21 5.74 6.50 1.05
N MET A 22 5.22 5.30 0.77
CA MET A 22 3.80 4.99 0.85
C MET A 22 3.54 3.83 1.81
N LEU A 23 2.40 3.89 2.50
CA LEU A 23 1.80 2.74 3.17
C LEU A 23 0.65 2.22 2.32
N ILE A 24 0.73 0.95 1.92
CA ILE A 24 -0.31 0.25 1.17
C ILE A 24 -1.06 -0.69 2.12
N ILE A 25 -2.38 -0.57 2.19
CA ILE A 25 -3.24 -1.27 3.15
C ILE A 25 -4.26 -2.11 2.40
N GLY A 26 -4.43 -3.38 2.79
CA GLY A 26 -5.47 -4.23 2.22
C GLY A 26 -5.68 -5.53 2.95
N GLY A 27 -6.55 -6.37 2.40
CA GLY A 27 -6.85 -7.70 2.91
C GLY A 27 -6.65 -8.76 1.84
N THR A 28 -6.30 -9.99 2.24
CA THR A 28 -6.07 -11.10 1.29
C THR A 28 -7.35 -11.61 0.65
N ASN A 29 -8.51 -11.36 1.27
CA ASN A 29 -9.82 -11.77 0.78
C ASN A 29 -10.56 -10.62 0.10
N ASP A 30 -9.85 -9.57 -0.33
CA ASP A 30 -10.45 -8.45 -1.06
C ASP A 30 -10.96 -8.93 -2.44
N THR A 31 -12.26 -8.77 -2.65
CA THR A 31 -12.94 -9.13 -3.91
C THR A 31 -12.98 -7.98 -4.91
N GLN A 32 -12.60 -6.76 -4.50
CA GLN A 32 -12.55 -5.57 -5.36
C GLN A 32 -11.17 -5.36 -5.98
N VAL A 33 -10.10 -5.64 -5.20
CA VAL A 33 -8.71 -5.51 -5.64
C VAL A 33 -7.94 -6.76 -5.23
N HIS A 34 -7.35 -7.46 -6.20
CA HIS A 34 -6.62 -8.69 -5.90
C HIS A 34 -5.31 -8.37 -5.17
N ILE A 35 -4.92 -9.22 -4.20
CA ILE A 35 -3.71 -9.00 -3.38
C ILE A 35 -2.43 -8.83 -4.20
N SER A 36 -2.36 -9.46 -5.39
CA SER A 36 -1.22 -9.32 -6.30
C SER A 36 -0.97 -7.88 -6.76
N ASP A 37 -2.01 -7.06 -6.87
CA ASP A 37 -1.87 -5.65 -7.25
C ASP A 37 -1.26 -4.84 -6.11
N LEU A 38 -1.61 -5.20 -4.88
CA LEU A 38 -1.05 -4.63 -3.66
C LEU A 38 0.44 -4.98 -3.53
N GLU A 39 0.80 -6.24 -3.79
CA GLU A 39 2.19 -6.69 -3.86
C GLU A 39 2.96 -6.00 -4.99
N LEU A 40 2.34 -5.83 -6.17
CA LEU A 40 2.94 -5.15 -7.31
C LEU A 40 3.33 -3.72 -6.92
N VAL A 41 2.41 -2.93 -6.37
CA VAL A 41 2.70 -1.55 -5.96
C VAL A 41 3.75 -1.53 -4.85
N THR A 42 3.65 -2.41 -3.85
CA THR A 42 4.61 -2.48 -2.73
C THR A 42 6.03 -2.78 -3.22
N ARG A 43 6.19 -3.62 -4.25
CA ARG A 43 7.49 -4.01 -4.83
C ARG A 43 7.98 -3.08 -5.94
N SER A 44 7.20 -2.08 -6.32
CA SER A 44 7.54 -1.14 -7.39
C SER A 44 8.17 0.14 -6.85
N GLY A 45 8.76 0.92 -7.75
CA GLY A 45 9.31 2.24 -7.46
C GLY A 45 10.75 2.20 -6.95
N THR A 46 11.28 3.38 -6.61
CA THR A 46 12.68 3.55 -6.18
C THR A 46 12.83 3.91 -4.71
N ASN A 47 11.73 4.20 -4.01
CA ASN A 47 11.70 4.53 -2.59
C ASN A 47 11.01 3.39 -1.81
N PRO A 48 11.28 3.24 -0.50
CA PRO A 48 10.69 2.18 0.30
C PRO A 48 9.18 2.36 0.41
N ASN A 49 8.43 1.36 -0.05
CA ASN A 49 7.01 1.21 0.21
C ASN A 49 6.80 0.21 1.35
N TYR A 50 5.80 0.48 2.17
CA TYR A 50 5.40 -0.34 3.30
C TYR A 50 4.05 -0.95 3.00
N SER A 51 3.81 -2.17 3.50
CA SER A 51 2.51 -2.80 3.40
C SER A 51 2.03 -3.31 4.74
N TRP A 52 0.73 -3.14 4.98
CA TRP A 52 0.01 -3.84 6.02
C TRP A 52 -1.12 -4.63 5.36
N VAL A 53 -1.09 -5.95 5.53
CA VAL A 53 -2.04 -6.87 4.92
C VAL A 53 -2.73 -7.67 6.02
N ASN A 54 -4.05 -7.57 6.08
CA ASN A 54 -4.82 -8.42 6.96
C ASN A 54 -5.19 -9.74 6.24
N PRO A 55 -4.69 -10.90 6.72
CA PRO A 55 -4.83 -12.19 6.03
C PRO A 55 -6.24 -12.81 6.07
N LYS A 56 -7.20 -12.15 6.72
CA LYS A 56 -8.59 -12.63 6.82
C LYS A 56 -9.61 -11.62 6.34
N ALA A 57 -9.18 -10.39 6.05
CA ALA A 57 -10.06 -9.29 5.70
C ALA A 57 -10.24 -9.12 4.20
N GLY A 58 -11.29 -8.37 3.86
CA GLY A 58 -11.56 -7.92 2.50
C GLY A 58 -10.98 -6.54 2.23
N HIS A 59 -11.76 -5.73 1.51
CA HIS A 59 -11.37 -4.40 1.07
C HIS A 59 -10.85 -3.50 2.21
N LEU A 60 -9.76 -2.77 1.93
CA LEU A 60 -9.04 -1.92 2.89
C LEU A 60 -8.46 -2.67 4.12
N GLY A 61 -8.45 -4.00 4.10
CA GLY A 61 -8.04 -4.80 5.27
C GLY A 61 -9.09 -4.85 6.37
N ARG A 62 -10.35 -4.48 6.05
CA ARG A 62 -11.48 -4.44 6.99
C ARG A 62 -12.10 -5.80 7.24
N GLU A 63 -12.48 -6.02 8.50
CA GLU A 63 -13.35 -7.10 8.92
C GLU A 63 -14.49 -6.58 9.81
N ALA A 64 -15.50 -7.41 10.05
CA ALA A 64 -16.75 -6.96 10.66
C ALA A 64 -16.64 -6.51 12.13
N ARG A 65 -15.62 -6.94 12.89
CA ARG A 65 -15.58 -6.71 14.36
C ARG A 65 -14.22 -6.35 14.95
N GLY A 66 -13.10 -6.92 14.50
CA GLY A 66 -11.78 -6.57 15.05
C GLY A 66 -11.14 -5.42 14.29
N TRP A 67 -10.69 -5.68 13.07
CA TRP A 67 -10.11 -4.70 12.16
C TRP A 67 -11.16 -3.85 11.43
N THR A 68 -11.79 -2.95 12.16
CA THR A 68 -12.66 -1.90 11.59
C THR A 68 -11.83 -0.67 11.18
N ASP A 69 -12.41 0.27 10.42
CA ASP A 69 -11.72 1.50 10.02
C ASP A 69 -11.07 2.27 11.19
N PRO A 70 -11.78 2.56 12.30
CA PRO A 70 -11.16 3.25 13.42
C PRO A 70 -9.96 2.50 13.99
N VAL A 71 -10.05 1.17 14.05
CA VAL A 71 -8.97 0.32 14.58
C VAL A 71 -7.77 0.30 13.64
N ILE A 72 -7.99 0.19 12.32
CA ILE A 72 -6.92 0.25 11.32
C ILE A 72 -6.25 1.63 11.35
N PHE A 73 -7.05 2.69 11.42
CA PHE A 73 -6.54 4.05 11.51
C PHE A 73 -5.66 4.26 12.74
N GLU A 74 -6.18 3.93 13.92
CA GLU A 74 -5.48 4.12 15.19
C GLU A 74 -4.22 3.24 15.29
N LYS A 75 -4.30 1.96 14.90
CA LYS A 75 -3.23 0.99 15.17
C LYS A 75 -2.23 0.80 14.04
N VAL A 76 -2.56 1.22 12.82
CA VAL A 76 -1.70 1.02 11.64
C VAL A 76 -1.29 2.36 11.05
N ILE A 77 -2.27 3.18 10.64
CA ILE A 77 -1.99 4.41 9.88
C ILE A 77 -1.22 5.41 10.74
N ILE A 78 -1.76 5.76 11.93
CA ILE A 78 -1.12 6.74 12.82
C ILE A 78 0.28 6.30 13.22
N HIS A 79 0.48 5.01 13.51
CA HIS A 79 1.78 4.49 13.88
C HIS A 79 2.80 4.64 12.74
N TRP A 80 2.42 4.28 11.51
CA TRP A 80 3.28 4.46 10.35
C TRP A 80 3.59 5.93 10.07
N GLU A 81 2.61 6.83 10.18
CA GLU A 81 2.82 8.27 9.97
C GLU A 81 3.82 8.82 11.00
N VAL A 82 3.68 8.47 12.27
CA VAL A 82 4.63 8.88 13.33
C VAL A 82 6.05 8.38 13.01
N ASP A 83 6.19 7.13 12.56
CA ASP A 83 7.49 6.59 12.18
C ASP A 83 8.05 7.26 10.92
N LEU A 84 7.21 7.59 9.94
CA LEU A 84 7.59 8.35 8.75
C LEU A 84 8.14 9.72 9.13
N PHE A 85 7.43 10.46 10.00
CA PHE A 85 7.87 11.78 10.45
C PHE A 85 9.23 11.71 11.16
N LYS A 86 9.39 10.78 12.10
CA LYS A 86 10.63 10.62 12.87
C LYS A 86 11.83 10.27 12.00
N ASN A 87 11.63 9.45 10.97
CA ASN A 87 12.75 8.85 10.23
C ASN A 87 13.07 9.56 8.91
N TYR A 88 12.11 10.23 8.29
CA TYR A 88 12.26 10.76 6.93
C TYR A 88 12.00 12.26 6.80
N LEU A 89 11.18 12.85 7.68
CA LEU A 89 10.74 14.24 7.52
C LEU A 89 11.35 15.20 8.54
N VAL A 90 11.86 14.70 9.67
CA VAL A 90 12.65 15.50 10.62
C VAL A 90 14.13 15.33 10.30
N PRO A 91 14.86 16.43 9.99
CA PRO A 91 16.31 16.36 9.80
C PRO A 91 16.98 15.82 11.07
N LYS A 92 17.80 14.78 10.93
CA LYS A 92 18.65 14.33 12.04
C LYS A 92 19.67 15.43 12.30
N LYS A 93 19.65 15.96 13.54
CA LYS A 93 20.65 16.92 14.02
C LYS A 93 22.04 16.31 14.05
#